data_AF-A0A9P6J824-F1
#
_entry.id   AF-A0A9P6J824-F1
#
_cell.length_a   1.000
_cell.length_b   1.000
_cell.length_c   1.000
_cell.angle_alpha   90.00
_cell.angle_beta   90.00
_cell.angle_gamma   90.00
#
_symmetry.space_group_name_H-M   'P 1'
#
loop_
_entity.id
_entity.type
_entity.pdbx_description
1 polymer ?
#
loop_
_entity_poly.entity_id
_entity_poly.type
_entity_poly.pdbx_seq_one_letter_code
_entity_poly.pdbx_strand_id
1 'polypeptide(L)'
;MVIMLRGVSYRALTIVFGLYVFCALFMLTPCTGSDLNQASKSWRDSKISTTKQERSLEHQEQYLKRAVNDKTTKRKATAARPMKQMIAKKQMKHVEADDQAEHPVGDDDVDNDPVDETQRPLPTKFDLATFPPASQVVLENTIGAETLKQYISQKSHQAARDVAVGYILRQANTACRNNTVYSVVIKPKSKVAPSGDMHDYTSLARYFYRNPDTPNGLPYVRHDGKPNPEMDSVWDYRLLRKMFRDCYFMGQAYFWTGDERYAEKTVHRVKQWFLDPETRMNPNVKYGSWIFGESLGRAQGVLDMFKVYGMFEALKSIKDSKAMQAEPNLIPDLQTWFRAYMVWLDGSEEAHHEMKAHNNHGTYFTVQYLSILEFLGSNAEAKALAEEAKTVRVGPQIRKDGAQPYETARPISYYYSTFNLQGLMLLAMQAASHDVDLWHYSGQADAEAILKKMPKKEPKFEIGGTIEDAIRYVADYEVLKMARIASLVYGRDRWQKSIEDLTAKINEGGSGNGKREDED
;
A
#
# COMPACT_ATOMS: atom_id res chain seq x y z
N MET A 1 -12.44 29.23 -22.39
CA MET A 1 -12.77 29.97 -21.16
C MET A 1 -11.54 29.93 -20.27
N VAL A 2 -10.58 30.79 -20.62
CA VAL A 2 -9.28 30.99 -19.98
C VAL A 2 -9.45 32.18 -19.02
N ILE A 3 -8.65 32.22 -17.95
CA ILE A 3 -8.47 33.36 -17.02
C ILE A 3 -9.59 33.52 -15.97
N MET A 4 -9.42 32.87 -14.83
CA MET A 4 -9.51 33.43 -13.47
C MET A 4 -9.61 32.24 -12.51
N LEU A 5 -8.56 32.04 -11.69
CA LEU A 5 -8.54 31.39 -10.37
C LEU A 5 -7.06 31.22 -9.99
N ARG A 6 -6.37 32.35 -9.79
CA ARG A 6 -5.09 32.40 -9.06
C ARG A 6 -5.44 32.68 -7.61
N GLY A 7 -5.19 31.71 -6.74
CA GLY A 7 -5.32 31.87 -5.29
C GLY A 7 -6.23 30.82 -4.67
N VAL A 8 -5.63 29.97 -3.83
CA VAL A 8 -6.23 28.98 -2.92
C VAL A 8 -6.60 27.61 -3.52
N SER A 9 -5.67 26.66 -3.29
CA SER A 9 -5.83 25.21 -3.12
C SER A 9 -6.10 24.28 -4.32
N TYR A 10 -5.29 24.38 -5.38
CA TYR A 10 -5.11 23.24 -6.31
C TYR A 10 -4.41 22.02 -5.66
N ARG A 11 -3.76 22.21 -4.49
CA ARG A 11 -3.14 21.13 -3.68
C ARG A 11 -4.12 20.07 -3.21
N ALA A 12 -5.39 20.44 -3.06
CA ALA A 12 -6.35 19.61 -2.37
C ALA A 12 -7.15 18.71 -3.33
N LEU A 13 -7.29 19.08 -4.60
CA LEU A 13 -7.88 18.21 -5.66
C LEU A 13 -7.17 16.86 -5.80
N THR A 14 -5.86 16.84 -5.56
CA THR A 14 -4.99 15.67 -5.67
C THR A 14 -5.12 14.72 -4.47
N ILE A 15 -5.58 15.21 -3.31
CA ILE A 15 -5.48 14.51 -2.01
C ILE A 15 -6.70 13.65 -1.68
N VAL A 16 -7.83 13.79 -2.38
CA VAL A 16 -9.03 12.99 -2.04
C VAL A 16 -9.51 12.14 -3.21
N PHE A 17 -9.77 12.69 -4.39
CA PHE A 17 -10.08 11.83 -5.55
C PHE A 17 -8.83 11.12 -6.08
N GLY A 18 -7.70 11.81 -6.11
CA GLY A 18 -6.39 11.24 -6.41
C GLY A 18 -5.79 10.40 -5.30
N LEU A 19 -6.47 10.17 -4.17
CA LEU A 19 -6.04 9.32 -3.05
C LEU A 19 -7.01 8.15 -2.85
N TYR A 20 -8.30 8.35 -3.14
CA TYR A 20 -9.32 7.30 -3.14
C TYR A 20 -9.43 6.53 -4.47
N VAL A 21 -9.32 7.18 -5.62
CA VAL A 21 -9.15 6.45 -6.90
C VAL A 21 -7.76 5.85 -6.96
N PHE A 22 -6.76 6.52 -6.40
CA PHE A 22 -5.39 6.03 -6.25
C PHE A 22 -5.38 4.77 -5.40
N CYS A 23 -5.66 4.83 -4.09
CA CYS A 23 -5.59 3.66 -3.22
C CYS A 23 -6.49 2.49 -3.69
N ALA A 24 -7.66 2.77 -4.30
CA ALA A 24 -8.48 1.76 -4.97
C ALA A 24 -7.72 1.08 -6.13
N LEU A 25 -7.08 1.84 -7.00
CA LEU A 25 -6.31 1.31 -8.14
C LEU A 25 -4.98 0.62 -7.74
N PHE A 26 -4.32 1.01 -6.64
CA PHE A 26 -3.10 0.33 -6.12
C PHE A 26 -3.42 -0.95 -5.33
N MET A 27 -4.62 -1.05 -4.79
CA MET A 27 -5.12 -2.27 -4.18
C MET A 27 -5.39 -3.39 -5.21
N LEU A 28 -5.50 -3.03 -6.49
CA LEU A 28 -5.93 -3.87 -7.63
C LEU A 28 -4.82 -4.31 -8.58
N THR A 29 -3.56 -4.30 -8.20
CA THR A 29 -2.54 -4.98 -9.00
C THR A 29 -2.32 -6.41 -8.47
N PRO A 30 -3.14 -7.41 -8.88
CA PRO A 30 -2.63 -8.74 -9.05
C PRO A 30 -1.85 -8.71 -10.36
N CYS A 31 -0.58 -8.34 -10.32
CA CYS A 31 0.25 -8.59 -11.49
C CYS A 31 0.45 -10.10 -11.59
N THR A 32 -0.39 -10.75 -12.39
CA THR A 32 -0.14 -12.12 -12.83
C THR A 32 1.20 -12.12 -13.57
N GLY A 33 2.02 -13.15 -13.37
CA GLY A 33 3.36 -13.20 -13.95
C GLY A 33 3.39 -13.20 -15.49
N SER A 34 2.26 -13.52 -16.14
CA SER A 34 2.13 -13.59 -17.60
C SER A 34 2.03 -12.21 -18.25
N ASP A 35 1.18 -11.31 -17.74
CA ASP A 35 1.00 -9.96 -18.31
C ASP A 35 2.28 -9.12 -18.17
N LEU A 36 3.01 -9.30 -17.06
CA LEU A 36 4.29 -8.62 -16.82
C LEU A 36 5.42 -9.09 -17.72
N ASN A 37 5.47 -10.38 -18.07
CA ASN A 37 6.48 -10.91 -18.97
C ASN A 37 6.28 -10.39 -20.40
N GLN A 38 5.03 -10.24 -20.84
CA GLN A 38 4.70 -9.71 -22.15
C GLN A 38 4.98 -8.20 -22.24
N ALA A 39 4.60 -7.42 -21.22
CA ALA A 39 4.95 -5.99 -21.13
C ALA A 39 6.47 -5.78 -21.03
N SER A 40 7.20 -6.60 -20.27
CA SER A 40 8.66 -6.53 -20.15
C SER A 40 9.39 -6.91 -21.44
N LYS A 41 8.83 -7.85 -22.22
CA LYS A 41 9.37 -8.23 -23.53
C LYS A 41 9.12 -7.13 -24.56
N SER A 42 7.90 -6.60 -24.61
CA SER A 42 7.52 -5.49 -25.49
C SER A 42 8.32 -4.22 -25.17
N TRP A 43 8.57 -3.91 -23.89
CA TRP A 43 9.44 -2.82 -23.46
C TRP A 43 10.89 -3.01 -23.93
N ARG A 44 11.40 -4.25 -23.84
CA ARG A 44 12.71 -4.63 -24.39
C ARG A 44 12.76 -4.54 -25.92
N ASP A 45 11.68 -4.83 -26.62
CA ASP A 45 11.63 -4.88 -28.08
C ASP A 45 11.25 -3.52 -28.71
N SER A 46 10.79 -2.56 -27.89
CA SER A 46 10.53 -1.19 -28.32
C SER A 46 11.83 -0.51 -28.75
N LYS A 47 11.78 0.32 -29.81
CA LYS A 47 12.92 1.09 -30.36
C LYS A 47 13.41 2.19 -29.40
N ILE A 48 13.68 1.83 -28.16
CA ILE A 48 14.53 2.57 -27.23
C ILE A 48 15.90 2.65 -27.89
N SER A 49 16.51 3.84 -27.94
CA SER A 49 17.82 4.01 -28.59
C SER A 49 18.78 2.93 -28.09
N THR A 50 19.51 2.31 -29.01
CA THR A 50 20.46 1.22 -28.76
C THR A 50 21.36 1.49 -27.54
N THR A 51 21.70 2.76 -27.32
CA THR A 51 22.44 3.28 -26.16
C THR A 51 21.79 3.09 -24.77
N LYS A 52 20.45 3.02 -24.65
CA LYS A 52 19.73 2.80 -23.38
C LYS A 52 19.58 1.30 -23.06
N GLN A 53 19.39 0.46 -24.08
CA GLN A 53 19.41 -1.00 -23.95
C GLN A 53 20.80 -1.53 -23.60
N GLU A 54 21.85 -1.01 -24.26
CA GLU A 54 23.25 -1.36 -23.96
C GLU A 54 23.62 -1.06 -22.51
N ARG A 55 23.22 0.11 -21.97
CA ARG A 55 23.43 0.44 -20.54
C ARG A 55 22.64 -0.46 -19.59
N SER A 56 21.45 -0.91 -19.98
CA SER A 56 20.65 -1.86 -19.20
C SER A 56 21.32 -3.24 -19.15
N LEU A 57 21.91 -3.67 -20.26
CA LEU A 57 22.64 -4.94 -20.36
C LEU A 57 23.96 -4.91 -19.59
N GLU A 58 24.74 -3.83 -19.70
CA GLU A 58 25.96 -3.62 -18.91
C GLU A 58 25.67 -3.61 -17.39
N HIS A 59 24.59 -2.94 -16.96
CA HIS A 59 24.17 -2.97 -15.56
C HIS A 59 23.69 -4.35 -15.12
N GLN A 60 23.00 -5.10 -15.98
CA GLN A 60 22.58 -6.46 -15.69
C GLN A 60 23.78 -7.41 -15.52
N GLU A 61 24.82 -7.27 -16.35
CA GLU A 61 26.07 -8.01 -16.18
C GLU A 61 26.78 -7.66 -14.85
N GLN A 62 26.80 -6.38 -14.47
CA GLN A 62 27.36 -5.95 -13.19
C GLN A 62 26.57 -6.48 -11.99
N TYR A 63 25.25 -6.59 -12.10
CA TYR A 63 24.38 -7.18 -11.08
C TYR A 63 24.60 -8.69 -10.94
N LEU A 64 24.66 -9.43 -12.05
CA LEU A 64 24.89 -10.87 -12.05
C LEU A 64 26.26 -11.23 -11.43
N LYS A 65 27.30 -10.44 -11.69
CA LYS A 65 28.63 -10.60 -11.07
C LYS A 65 28.60 -10.46 -9.54
N ARG A 66 27.61 -9.76 -8.96
CA ARG A 66 27.49 -9.54 -7.50
C ARG A 66 26.62 -10.57 -6.80
N ALA A 67 25.54 -11.03 -7.43
CA ALA A 67 24.72 -12.12 -6.88
C ALA A 67 25.53 -13.41 -6.65
N VAL A 68 26.62 -13.58 -7.40
CA VAL A 68 27.59 -14.68 -7.22
C VAL A 68 28.54 -14.42 -6.03
N ASN A 69 28.95 -13.17 -5.78
CA ASN A 69 29.87 -12.83 -4.69
C ASN A 69 29.21 -12.80 -3.30
N ASP A 70 27.92 -12.49 -3.20
CA ASP A 70 27.20 -12.46 -1.91
C ASP A 70 27.07 -13.86 -1.27
N LYS A 71 27.29 -14.94 -2.05
CA LYS A 71 27.38 -16.32 -1.54
C LYS A 71 28.63 -16.61 -0.71
N THR A 72 29.64 -15.71 -0.70
CA THR A 72 30.94 -15.99 -0.07
C THR A 72 31.15 -15.38 1.32
N THR A 73 30.26 -14.50 1.80
CA THR A 73 30.43 -13.89 3.14
C THR A 73 29.60 -14.63 4.21
N LYS A 74 30.21 -15.65 4.82
CA LYS A 74 29.66 -16.34 6.01
C LYS A 74 29.55 -15.39 7.21
N ARG A 75 28.42 -15.54 7.92
CA ARG A 75 28.06 -15.04 9.26
C ARG A 75 29.26 -14.82 10.21
N LYS A 76 29.31 -13.62 10.82
CA LYS A 76 29.76 -13.45 12.21
C LYS A 76 28.67 -12.72 12.99
N ALA A 77 28.00 -13.45 13.87
CA ALA A 77 27.10 -12.88 14.86
C ALA A 77 27.91 -12.00 15.81
N THR A 78 27.50 -10.76 16.01
CA THR A 78 28.09 -9.87 17.00
C THR A 78 26.98 -9.37 17.90
N ALA A 79 27.09 -9.68 19.19
CA ALA A 79 26.08 -9.45 20.22
C ALA A 79 25.69 -7.97 20.35
N ALA A 80 24.40 -7.68 20.28
CA ALA A 80 23.83 -6.37 20.59
C ALA A 80 23.80 -6.16 22.13
N ARG A 81 24.33 -5.02 22.58
CA ARG A 81 24.16 -4.52 23.97
C ARG A 81 22.77 -3.89 24.12
N PRO A 82 22.06 -4.12 25.25
CA PRO A 82 20.74 -3.52 25.48
C PRO A 82 20.86 -2.11 26.08
N MET A 83 20.08 -1.16 25.56
CA MET A 83 19.84 0.13 26.21
C MET A 83 18.50 0.06 26.96
N LYS A 84 18.52 0.38 28.25
CA LYS A 84 17.44 0.24 29.24
C LYS A 84 16.83 1.62 29.55
N GLN A 85 15.59 1.57 30.09
CA GLN A 85 14.77 2.61 30.76
C GLN A 85 13.95 3.49 29.81
N MET A 86 12.64 3.74 30.00
CA MET A 86 11.77 3.93 31.18
C MET A 86 10.30 3.74 30.68
N ILE A 87 9.25 3.21 31.34
CA ILE A 87 8.60 3.53 32.64
C ILE A 87 7.68 2.33 33.00
N ALA A 88 7.53 2.04 34.29
CA ALA A 88 6.63 1.02 34.84
C ALA A 88 5.54 1.63 35.74
N LYS A 89 4.44 0.86 35.87
CA LYS A 89 3.42 0.79 36.95
C LYS A 89 2.26 1.81 36.98
N LYS A 90 1.03 1.27 36.80
CA LYS A 90 0.08 1.10 37.91
C LYS A 90 -0.99 0.04 37.58
N GLN A 91 -1.27 -0.83 38.54
CA GLN A 91 -2.30 -1.87 38.54
C GLN A 91 -3.51 -1.45 39.39
N MET A 92 -4.69 -1.88 38.92
CA MET A 92 -5.89 -2.40 39.61
C MET A 92 -6.48 -1.71 40.85
N LYS A 93 -7.80 -1.47 40.78
CA LYS A 93 -8.77 -1.80 41.83
C LYS A 93 -10.09 -2.31 41.23
N HIS A 94 -10.55 -3.45 41.73
CA HIS A 94 -11.89 -4.03 41.60
C HIS A 94 -12.90 -3.26 42.45
N VAL A 95 -14.16 -3.19 42.00
CA VAL A 95 -15.39 -3.18 42.82
C VAL A 95 -16.49 -3.90 42.03
N GLU A 96 -17.14 -4.88 42.66
CA GLU A 96 -18.43 -5.49 42.27
C GLU A 96 -19.58 -4.81 43.03
N ALA A 97 -20.77 -4.71 42.40
CA ALA A 97 -22.08 -5.13 42.92
C ALA A 97 -23.28 -4.32 42.33
N ASP A 98 -24.14 -5.07 41.65
CA ASP A 98 -25.63 -5.14 41.62
C ASP A 98 -26.61 -3.94 41.52
N ASP A 99 -27.61 -4.25 40.68
CA ASP A 99 -29.07 -4.08 40.77
C ASP A 99 -29.83 -2.82 40.29
N GLN A 100 -30.66 -3.08 39.26
CA GLN A 100 -32.10 -2.82 39.10
C GLN A 100 -32.66 -1.38 39.20
N ALA A 101 -33.27 -0.92 38.10
CA ALA A 101 -34.57 -0.22 38.12
C ALA A 101 -35.24 -0.20 36.74
N GLU A 102 -36.54 -0.52 36.73
CA GLU A 102 -37.47 -0.58 35.59
C GLU A 102 -38.06 0.79 35.18
N HIS A 103 -38.29 0.94 33.86
CA HIS A 103 -39.43 1.53 33.10
C HIS A 103 -40.12 2.86 33.52
N PRO A 104 -40.58 3.71 32.56
CA PRO A 104 -41.82 3.40 31.82
C PRO A 104 -41.81 3.67 30.30
N VAL A 105 -42.69 2.89 29.67
CA VAL A 105 -43.15 2.93 28.27
C VAL A 105 -43.99 4.18 28.04
N GLY A 106 -43.79 4.84 26.90
CA GLY A 106 -44.70 5.81 26.31
C GLY A 106 -44.92 5.41 24.85
N ASP A 107 -46.14 4.97 24.55
CA ASP A 107 -46.67 4.79 23.20
C ASP A 107 -46.85 6.15 22.54
N ASP A 108 -46.45 6.26 21.27
CA ASP A 108 -47.17 7.03 20.25
C ASP A 108 -46.78 6.51 18.87
N ASP A 109 -47.80 6.01 18.17
CA ASP A 109 -47.80 5.41 16.84
C ASP A 109 -47.25 6.32 15.74
N VAL A 110 -46.41 5.76 14.86
CA VAL A 110 -46.56 5.92 13.41
C VAL A 110 -46.15 4.60 12.73
N ASP A 111 -47.14 3.94 12.12
CA ASP A 111 -46.99 2.82 11.20
C ASP A 111 -45.94 3.13 10.12
N ASN A 112 -44.75 2.58 10.29
CA ASN A 112 -43.83 2.22 9.22
C ASN A 112 -43.34 0.83 9.60
N ASP A 113 -43.87 -0.20 8.95
CA ASP A 113 -43.30 -1.54 9.03
C ASP A 113 -41.77 -1.42 8.90
N PRO A 114 -40.98 -1.84 9.90
CA PRO A 114 -39.54 -1.80 9.78
C PRO A 114 -39.16 -2.76 8.65
N VAL A 115 -38.81 -2.21 7.49
CA VAL A 115 -38.14 -2.94 6.45
C VAL A 115 -36.92 -3.58 7.12
N ASP A 116 -36.89 -4.91 7.18
CA ASP A 116 -35.75 -5.67 7.70
C ASP A 116 -34.51 -5.22 6.92
N GLU A 117 -33.72 -4.31 7.50
CA GLU A 117 -32.55 -3.71 6.84
C GLU A 117 -31.52 -4.78 6.44
N THR A 118 -31.59 -5.97 7.05
CA THR A 118 -30.73 -7.12 6.70
C THR A 118 -31.09 -7.73 5.35
N GLN A 119 -32.29 -7.49 4.81
CA GLN A 119 -32.74 -7.95 3.49
C GLN A 119 -32.58 -6.91 2.38
N ARG A 120 -32.29 -5.65 2.70
CA ARG A 120 -32.02 -4.62 1.68
C ARG A 120 -30.78 -5.00 0.87
N PRO A 121 -30.79 -4.96 -0.48
CA PRO A 121 -29.57 -5.22 -1.24
C PRO A 121 -28.49 -4.18 -0.94
N LEU A 122 -27.21 -4.59 -0.97
CA LEU A 122 -26.09 -3.65 -0.86
C LEU A 122 -26.08 -2.68 -2.05
N PRO A 123 -25.67 -1.40 -1.86
CA PRO A 123 -25.62 -0.41 -2.94
C PRO A 123 -24.75 -0.86 -4.12
N THR A 124 -25.21 -0.58 -5.35
CA THR A 124 -24.49 -0.91 -6.59
C THR A 124 -24.16 0.31 -7.44
N LYS A 125 -24.71 1.47 -7.10
CA LYS A 125 -24.52 2.76 -7.79
C LYS A 125 -24.39 3.89 -6.78
N PHE A 126 -23.77 4.98 -7.19
CA PHE A 126 -23.81 6.23 -6.43
C PHE A 126 -25.23 6.78 -6.39
N ASP A 127 -25.67 7.23 -5.22
CA ASP A 127 -26.93 7.92 -5.02
C ASP A 127 -26.66 9.18 -4.18
N LEU A 128 -26.97 10.33 -4.75
CA LEU A 128 -26.76 11.62 -4.09
C LEU A 128 -27.65 11.77 -2.85
N ALA A 129 -28.83 11.13 -2.83
CA ALA A 129 -29.74 11.19 -1.68
C ALA A 129 -29.17 10.47 -0.45
N THR A 130 -28.28 9.49 -0.65
CA THR A 130 -27.60 8.75 0.42
C THR A 130 -26.15 9.17 0.60
N PHE A 131 -25.69 10.22 -0.10
CA PHE A 131 -24.31 10.68 0.04
C PHE A 131 -24.10 11.31 1.43
N PRO A 132 -23.21 10.77 2.28
CA PRO A 132 -23.15 11.20 3.67
C PRO A 132 -22.72 12.67 3.83
N PRO A 133 -23.39 13.47 4.67
CA PRO A 133 -22.98 14.86 4.94
C PRO A 133 -21.54 14.98 5.45
N ALA A 134 -21.08 14.04 6.28
CA ALA A 134 -19.70 14.03 6.77
C ALA A 134 -18.69 13.84 5.63
N SER A 135 -18.98 12.95 4.69
CA SER A 135 -18.17 12.74 3.47
C SER A 135 -18.19 13.98 2.57
N GLN A 136 -19.33 14.65 2.46
CA GLN A 136 -19.44 15.91 1.75
C GLN A 136 -18.51 16.96 2.37
N VAL A 137 -18.53 17.16 3.68
CA VAL A 137 -17.65 18.11 4.38
C VAL A 137 -16.17 17.78 4.14
N VAL A 138 -15.78 16.51 4.14
CA VAL A 138 -14.41 16.09 3.80
C VAL A 138 -14.05 16.52 2.38
N LEU A 139 -14.93 16.28 1.40
CA LEU A 139 -14.70 16.71 0.02
C LEU A 139 -14.67 18.25 -0.09
N GLU A 140 -15.57 18.98 0.56
CA GLU A 140 -15.62 20.45 0.50
C GLU A 140 -14.37 21.10 1.09
N ASN A 141 -13.93 20.63 2.26
CA ASN A 141 -12.69 21.10 2.89
C ASN A 141 -11.46 20.78 2.04
N THR A 142 -11.56 19.74 1.23
CA THR A 142 -10.51 19.34 0.33
C THR A 142 -10.60 20.14 -0.98
N ILE A 143 -11.55 19.87 -1.86
CA ILE A 143 -11.57 20.42 -3.22
C ILE A 143 -12.28 21.77 -3.35
N GLY A 144 -12.90 22.27 -2.28
CA GLY A 144 -13.76 23.45 -2.27
C GLY A 144 -15.21 23.11 -2.62
N ALA A 145 -16.16 23.76 -1.94
CA ALA A 145 -17.59 23.51 -2.11
C ALA A 145 -18.10 23.77 -3.54
N GLU A 146 -17.62 24.84 -4.19
CA GLU A 146 -18.02 25.14 -5.57
C GLU A 146 -17.50 24.08 -6.55
N THR A 147 -16.26 23.61 -6.38
CA THR A 147 -15.70 22.54 -7.19
C THR A 147 -16.45 21.23 -7.00
N LEU A 148 -16.82 20.89 -5.76
CA LEU A 148 -17.62 19.70 -5.47
C LEU A 148 -19.01 19.79 -6.12
N LYS A 149 -19.66 20.95 -6.01
CA LYS A 149 -20.95 21.20 -6.65
C LYS A 149 -20.88 21.03 -8.16
N GLN A 150 -19.83 21.56 -8.81
CA GLN A 150 -19.59 21.36 -10.24
C GLN A 150 -19.35 19.89 -10.58
N TYR A 151 -18.55 19.18 -9.78
CA TYR A 151 -18.30 17.75 -9.96
C TYR A 151 -19.57 16.90 -9.85
N ILE A 152 -20.47 17.23 -8.91
CA ILE A 152 -21.72 16.49 -8.71
C ILE A 152 -22.71 16.77 -9.85
N SER A 153 -22.79 18.01 -10.33
CA SER A 153 -23.83 18.48 -11.26
C SER A 153 -23.50 18.37 -12.75
N GLN A 154 -22.22 18.32 -13.14
CA GLN A 154 -21.84 18.23 -14.54
C GLN A 154 -21.98 16.81 -15.10
N LYS A 155 -22.68 16.66 -16.23
CA LYS A 155 -22.94 15.35 -16.88
C LYS A 155 -21.66 14.55 -17.19
N SER A 156 -20.60 15.21 -17.66
CA SER A 156 -19.32 14.58 -17.96
C SER A 156 -18.64 14.00 -16.71
N HIS A 157 -18.77 14.68 -15.56
CA HIS A 157 -18.25 14.22 -14.28
C HIS A 157 -19.12 13.14 -13.65
N GLN A 158 -20.44 13.21 -13.84
CA GLN A 158 -21.38 12.17 -13.42
C GLN A 158 -21.02 10.81 -14.00
N ALA A 159 -20.78 10.69 -15.31
CA ALA A 159 -20.43 9.42 -15.93
C ALA A 159 -19.13 8.81 -15.35
N ALA A 160 -18.08 9.63 -15.24
CA ALA A 160 -16.80 9.19 -14.67
C ALA A 160 -16.91 8.80 -13.19
N ARG A 161 -17.68 9.56 -12.40
CA ARG A 161 -17.98 9.26 -11.00
C ARG A 161 -18.72 7.93 -10.87
N ASP A 162 -19.78 7.74 -11.64
CA ASP A 162 -20.65 6.58 -11.51
C ASP A 162 -19.90 5.29 -11.89
N VAL A 163 -18.98 5.34 -12.86
CA VAL A 163 -18.03 4.24 -13.15
C VAL A 163 -17.12 3.96 -11.95
N ALA A 164 -16.45 4.99 -11.42
CA ALA A 164 -15.50 4.83 -10.32
C ALA A 164 -16.17 4.35 -9.02
N VAL A 165 -17.29 4.96 -8.63
CA VAL A 165 -18.05 4.55 -7.44
C VAL A 165 -18.69 3.19 -7.65
N GLY A 166 -19.25 2.92 -8.84
CA GLY A 166 -19.78 1.59 -9.17
C GLY A 166 -18.71 0.50 -9.04
N TYR A 167 -17.47 0.77 -9.45
CA TYR A 167 -16.35 -0.13 -9.26
C TYR A 167 -16.05 -0.38 -7.77
N ILE A 168 -15.94 0.69 -6.97
CA ILE A 168 -15.72 0.61 -5.52
C ILE A 168 -16.80 -0.26 -4.87
N LEU A 169 -18.06 -0.02 -5.21
CA LEU A 169 -19.20 -0.76 -4.69
C LEU A 169 -19.17 -2.24 -5.10
N ARG A 170 -18.76 -2.58 -6.32
CA ARG A 170 -18.57 -3.99 -6.71
C ARG A 170 -17.53 -4.68 -5.83
N GLN A 171 -16.36 -4.08 -5.64
CA GLN A 171 -15.30 -4.65 -4.80
C GLN A 171 -15.72 -4.75 -3.34
N ALA A 172 -16.32 -3.69 -2.80
CA ALA A 172 -16.82 -3.63 -1.43
C ALA A 172 -17.93 -4.64 -1.19
N ASN A 173 -18.84 -4.84 -2.15
CA ASN A 173 -19.90 -5.84 -2.06
C ASN A 173 -19.35 -7.27 -2.01
N THR A 174 -18.35 -7.58 -2.83
CA THR A 174 -17.65 -8.87 -2.77
C THR A 174 -16.94 -9.05 -1.43
N ALA A 175 -16.28 -8.02 -0.92
CA ALA A 175 -15.62 -8.05 0.39
C ALA A 175 -16.62 -8.19 1.55
N CYS A 176 -17.71 -7.44 1.53
CA CYS A 176 -18.73 -7.39 2.57
C CYS A 176 -19.44 -8.73 2.73
N ARG A 177 -19.76 -9.39 1.60
CA ARG A 177 -20.38 -10.72 1.57
C ARG A 177 -19.41 -11.85 1.90
N ASN A 178 -18.10 -11.59 1.90
CA ASN A 178 -17.12 -12.63 2.20
C ASN A 178 -17.13 -12.95 3.69
N ASN A 179 -17.41 -14.21 4.03
CA ASN A 179 -17.43 -14.74 5.40
C ASN A 179 -16.26 -15.67 5.73
N THR A 180 -15.26 -15.80 4.86
CA THR A 180 -14.02 -16.55 5.20
C THR A 180 -13.33 -15.92 6.40
N VAL A 181 -12.78 -16.71 7.32
CA VAL A 181 -11.95 -16.22 8.43
C VAL A 181 -10.64 -15.66 7.90
N TYR A 182 -10.28 -14.44 8.29
CA TYR A 182 -8.97 -13.85 8.03
C TYR A 182 -8.14 -13.90 9.30
N SER A 183 -7.23 -14.85 9.37
CA SER A 183 -6.37 -15.00 10.54
C SER A 183 -5.06 -15.68 10.15
N VAL A 184 -4.02 -15.45 10.95
CA VAL A 184 -2.80 -16.23 10.92
C VAL A 184 -3.01 -17.64 11.49
N VAL A 185 -3.93 -17.86 12.43
CA VAL A 185 -4.04 -19.16 13.12
C VAL A 185 -4.62 -20.29 12.27
N ILE A 186 -5.03 -20.02 11.04
CA ILE A 186 -5.60 -21.03 10.12
C ILE A 186 -4.59 -21.62 9.14
N LYS A 187 -3.29 -21.27 9.26
CA LYS A 187 -2.24 -21.87 8.44
C LYS A 187 -2.07 -23.36 8.73
N PRO A 188 -1.61 -24.18 7.76
CA PRO A 188 -1.37 -25.61 8.02
C PRO A 188 -0.35 -25.83 9.14
N LYS A 189 -0.54 -26.88 9.96
CA LYS A 189 0.41 -27.25 11.03
C LYS A 189 1.85 -27.48 10.54
N SER A 190 2.01 -27.93 9.29
CA SER A 190 3.33 -28.10 8.64
C SER A 190 4.01 -26.79 8.25
N LYS A 191 3.32 -25.66 8.40
CA LYS A 191 3.75 -24.31 8.03
C LYS A 191 3.78 -23.34 9.21
N VAL A 192 3.67 -23.86 10.44
CA VAL A 192 3.88 -23.09 11.66
C VAL A 192 5.33 -22.65 11.72
N ALA A 193 5.55 -21.42 12.15
CA ALA A 193 6.88 -20.86 12.30
C ALA A 193 7.72 -21.69 13.30
N PRO A 194 9.06 -21.62 13.24
CA PRO A 194 9.94 -22.28 14.20
C PRO A 194 9.69 -21.97 15.69
N SER A 195 8.98 -20.90 16.04
CA SER A 195 8.52 -20.63 17.41
C SER A 195 7.50 -21.64 17.93
N GLY A 196 6.79 -22.34 17.03
CA GLY A 196 5.64 -23.17 17.39
C GLY A 196 4.35 -22.37 17.66
N ASP A 197 4.37 -21.04 17.56
CA ASP A 197 3.21 -20.18 17.79
C ASP A 197 2.41 -19.97 16.50
N MET A 198 1.10 -20.25 16.54
CA MET A 198 0.18 -20.04 15.42
C MET A 198 -0.09 -18.56 15.13
N HIS A 199 0.07 -17.70 16.15
CA HIS A 199 -0.14 -16.25 16.05
C HIS A 199 1.01 -15.52 15.36
N ASP A 200 2.17 -16.17 15.18
CA ASP A 200 3.29 -15.58 14.46
C ASP A 200 3.04 -15.58 12.95
N TYR A 201 3.02 -14.41 12.33
CA TYR A 201 2.86 -14.27 10.88
C TYR A 201 3.96 -14.99 10.10
N THR A 202 3.56 -15.78 9.10
CA THR A 202 4.47 -16.54 8.24
C THR A 202 4.16 -16.27 6.77
N SER A 203 5.20 -16.00 5.99
CA SER A 203 5.12 -16.04 4.52
C SER A 203 6.39 -16.68 3.97
N LEU A 204 6.33 -17.32 2.80
CA LEU A 204 7.51 -17.99 2.24
C LEU A 204 8.26 -17.09 1.25
N ALA A 205 9.57 -17.29 1.18
CA ALA A 205 10.43 -16.61 0.24
C ALA A 205 10.05 -16.95 -1.21
N ARG A 206 9.56 -15.94 -1.95
CA ARG A 206 8.99 -16.06 -3.29
C ARG A 206 9.81 -16.88 -4.30
N TYR A 207 11.14 -16.82 -4.24
CA TYR A 207 12.02 -17.38 -5.27
C TYR A 207 12.85 -18.59 -4.79
N PHE A 208 12.47 -19.20 -3.67
CA PHE A 208 13.22 -20.32 -3.09
C PHE A 208 12.43 -21.62 -3.24
N TYR A 209 13.08 -22.63 -3.83
CA TYR A 209 12.50 -23.94 -4.10
C TYR A 209 13.21 -25.01 -3.29
N ARG A 210 12.52 -26.13 -3.04
CA ARG A 210 13.15 -27.34 -2.50
C ARG A 210 14.33 -27.75 -3.38
N ASN A 211 15.42 -28.13 -2.74
CA ASN A 211 16.61 -28.60 -3.43
C ASN A 211 16.38 -30.03 -3.95
N PRO A 212 16.33 -30.27 -5.27
CA PRO A 212 16.16 -31.63 -5.79
C PRO A 212 17.35 -32.55 -5.49
N ASP A 213 18.51 -31.98 -5.17
CA ASP A 213 19.75 -32.73 -4.93
C ASP A 213 19.88 -33.25 -3.49
N THR A 214 18.88 -33.02 -2.63
CA THR A 214 18.90 -33.50 -1.24
C THR A 214 17.62 -34.29 -0.88
N PRO A 215 17.72 -35.38 -0.10
CA PRO A 215 16.57 -36.23 0.22
C PRO A 215 15.43 -35.50 0.95
N ASN A 216 15.76 -34.46 1.72
CA ASN A 216 14.81 -33.66 2.49
C ASN A 216 14.41 -32.35 1.80
N GLY A 217 14.96 -32.06 0.61
CA GLY A 217 14.70 -30.83 -0.12
C GLY A 217 15.35 -29.57 0.47
N LEU A 218 16.28 -29.72 1.43
CA LEU A 218 16.96 -28.61 2.13
C LEU A 218 18.47 -28.56 1.81
N PRO A 219 19.13 -27.38 1.95
CA PRO A 219 18.52 -26.06 2.07
C PRO A 219 17.83 -25.68 0.77
N TYR A 220 16.79 -24.84 0.82
CA TYR A 220 16.12 -24.39 -0.40
C TYR A 220 17.10 -23.60 -1.29
N VAL A 221 16.90 -23.70 -2.60
CA VAL A 221 17.72 -23.06 -3.63
C VAL A 221 16.99 -21.90 -4.28
N ARG A 222 17.71 -20.78 -4.50
CA ARG A 222 17.13 -19.57 -5.10
C ARG A 222 17.09 -19.67 -6.63
N HIS A 223 15.92 -19.43 -7.21
CA HIS A 223 15.69 -19.26 -8.64
C HIS A 223 15.11 -17.87 -8.91
N ASP A 224 15.97 -16.87 -9.07
CA ASP A 224 15.53 -15.47 -9.21
C ASP A 224 14.60 -15.27 -10.41
N GLY A 225 13.56 -14.46 -10.21
CA GLY A 225 12.55 -14.18 -11.24
C GLY A 225 11.56 -15.32 -11.52
N LYS A 226 11.68 -16.48 -10.85
CA LYS A 226 10.75 -17.61 -10.97
C LYS A 226 9.98 -17.81 -9.65
N PRO A 227 8.73 -17.32 -9.53
CA PRO A 227 7.94 -17.49 -8.31
C PRO A 227 7.66 -18.96 -8.01
N ASN A 228 7.98 -19.41 -6.80
CA ASN A 228 7.62 -20.73 -6.28
C ASN A 228 6.15 -20.76 -5.85
N PRO A 229 5.29 -21.61 -6.47
CA PRO A 229 3.89 -21.76 -6.05
C PRO A 229 3.72 -22.25 -4.61
N GLU A 230 4.73 -22.88 -4.00
CA GLU A 230 4.67 -23.29 -2.58
C GLU A 230 4.45 -22.09 -1.65
N MET A 231 4.74 -20.86 -2.07
CA MET A 231 4.40 -19.65 -1.32
C MET A 231 2.89 -19.57 -0.99
N ASP A 232 2.02 -20.10 -1.85
CA ASP A 232 0.57 -20.13 -1.63
C ASP A 232 0.12 -21.23 -0.66
N SER A 233 1.05 -22.07 -0.18
CA SER A 233 0.78 -23.04 0.89
C SER A 233 0.71 -22.39 2.28
N VAL A 234 1.17 -21.14 2.42
CA VAL A 234 1.03 -20.35 3.65
C VAL A 234 0.13 -19.16 3.36
N TRP A 235 -1.07 -19.17 3.95
CA TRP A 235 -2.12 -18.27 3.54
C TRP A 235 -2.00 -16.87 4.13
N ASP A 236 -1.24 -16.67 5.21
CA ASP A 236 -1.17 -15.38 5.91
C ASP A 236 -0.84 -14.23 4.97
N TYR A 237 0.11 -14.40 4.05
CA TYR A 237 0.46 -13.38 3.06
C TYR A 237 -0.74 -12.96 2.21
N ARG A 238 -1.49 -13.93 1.70
CA ARG A 238 -2.67 -13.67 0.87
C ARG A 238 -3.80 -13.07 1.71
N LEU A 239 -4.02 -13.59 2.91
CA LEU A 239 -5.11 -13.17 3.79
C LEU A 239 -4.87 -11.76 4.36
N LEU A 240 -3.64 -11.44 4.78
CA LEU A 240 -3.25 -10.11 5.25
C LEU A 240 -3.52 -9.05 4.17
N ARG A 241 -3.01 -9.30 2.96
CA ARG A 241 -3.17 -8.35 1.85
C ARG A 241 -4.63 -8.25 1.40
N LYS A 242 -5.38 -9.36 1.46
CA LYS A 242 -6.82 -9.34 1.19
C LYS A 242 -7.58 -8.58 2.26
N MET A 243 -7.23 -8.73 3.54
CA MET A 243 -7.83 -7.99 4.65
C MET A 243 -7.61 -6.48 4.48
N PHE A 244 -6.38 -6.03 4.23
CA PHE A 244 -6.11 -4.60 3.97
C PHE A 244 -6.91 -4.06 2.79
N ARG A 245 -6.97 -4.82 1.68
CA ARG A 245 -7.74 -4.46 0.50
C ARG A 245 -9.23 -4.38 0.76
N ASP A 246 -9.78 -5.40 1.40
CA ASP A 246 -11.21 -5.50 1.65
C ASP A 246 -11.66 -4.40 2.61
N CYS A 247 -10.91 -4.14 3.70
CA CYS A 247 -11.15 -3.00 4.58
C CYS A 247 -11.12 -1.68 3.80
N TYR A 248 -10.11 -1.48 2.95
CA TYR A 248 -10.00 -0.30 2.11
C TYR A 248 -11.27 -0.08 1.27
N PHE A 249 -11.69 -1.06 0.46
CA PHE A 249 -12.87 -0.91 -0.39
C PHE A 249 -14.17 -0.72 0.40
N MET A 250 -14.33 -1.42 1.52
CA MET A 250 -15.50 -1.25 2.38
C MET A 250 -15.54 0.14 3.03
N GLY A 251 -14.40 0.65 3.52
CA GLY A 251 -14.30 2.02 4.03
C GLY A 251 -14.64 3.07 2.96
N GLN A 252 -14.18 2.85 1.73
CA GLN A 252 -14.57 3.71 0.59
C GLN A 252 -16.06 3.62 0.26
N ALA A 253 -16.63 2.42 0.29
CA ALA A 253 -18.06 2.25 0.03
C ALA A 253 -18.90 2.94 1.10
N TYR A 254 -18.50 2.84 2.37
CA TYR A 254 -19.10 3.61 3.47
C TYR A 254 -19.00 5.12 3.20
N PHE A 255 -17.82 5.63 2.84
CA PHE A 255 -17.63 7.05 2.53
C PHE A 255 -18.62 7.55 1.45
N TRP A 256 -18.89 6.75 0.42
CA TRP A 256 -19.77 7.14 -0.69
C TRP A 256 -21.26 6.91 -0.44
N THR A 257 -21.64 6.07 0.52
CA THR A 257 -23.03 5.59 0.66
C THR A 257 -23.61 5.70 2.07
N GLY A 258 -22.78 5.83 3.09
CA GLY A 258 -23.18 5.80 4.49
C GLY A 258 -23.70 4.44 4.97
N ASP A 259 -23.58 3.38 4.16
CA ASP A 259 -24.14 2.07 4.50
C ASP A 259 -23.30 1.39 5.59
N GLU A 260 -23.86 1.33 6.79
CA GLU A 260 -23.19 0.85 8.01
C GLU A 260 -22.67 -0.58 7.91
N ARG A 261 -23.25 -1.43 7.04
CA ARG A 261 -22.79 -2.82 6.86
C ARG A 261 -21.33 -2.91 6.41
N TYR A 262 -20.86 -1.93 5.64
CA TYR A 262 -19.45 -1.85 5.28
C TYR A 262 -18.55 -1.48 6.46
N ALA A 263 -19.01 -0.58 7.34
CA ALA A 263 -18.30 -0.20 8.55
C ALA A 263 -18.23 -1.36 9.54
N GLU A 264 -19.37 -2.02 9.82
CA GLU A 264 -19.48 -3.21 10.65
C GLU A 264 -18.52 -4.31 10.20
N LYS A 265 -18.51 -4.63 8.89
CA LYS A 265 -17.63 -5.66 8.37
C LYS A 265 -16.16 -5.25 8.45
N THR A 266 -15.83 -3.97 8.24
CA THR A 266 -14.47 -3.45 8.40
C THR A 266 -13.99 -3.61 9.83
N VAL A 267 -14.78 -3.19 10.82
CA VAL A 267 -14.47 -3.35 12.25
C VAL A 267 -14.25 -4.82 12.60
N HIS A 268 -15.15 -5.71 12.17
CA HIS A 268 -15.01 -7.14 12.35
C HIS A 268 -13.69 -7.70 11.78
N ARG A 269 -13.29 -7.29 10.56
CA ARG A 269 -12.03 -7.76 9.94
C ARG A 269 -10.79 -7.29 10.69
N VAL A 270 -10.81 -6.05 11.19
CA VAL A 270 -9.70 -5.49 11.96
C VAL A 270 -9.57 -6.22 13.30
N LYS A 271 -10.69 -6.43 14.02
CA LYS A 271 -10.70 -7.21 15.27
C LYS A 271 -10.17 -8.62 15.07
N GLN A 272 -10.70 -9.33 14.07
CA GLN A 272 -10.32 -10.72 13.76
C GLN A 272 -8.83 -10.86 13.46
N TRP A 273 -8.22 -9.90 12.75
CA TRP A 273 -6.80 -9.99 12.40
C TRP A 273 -5.86 -9.53 13.52
N PHE A 274 -6.21 -8.49 14.29
CA PHE A 274 -5.26 -7.83 15.19
C PHE A 274 -5.56 -7.98 16.68
N LEU A 275 -6.82 -8.13 17.07
CA LEU A 275 -7.24 -7.91 18.46
C LEU A 275 -7.82 -9.16 19.11
N ASP A 276 -8.65 -9.91 18.40
CA ASP A 276 -9.34 -11.09 18.92
C ASP A 276 -8.31 -12.16 19.36
N PRO A 277 -8.23 -12.54 20.65
CA PRO A 277 -7.15 -13.38 21.16
C PRO A 277 -7.02 -14.73 20.47
N GLU A 278 -8.12 -15.29 19.97
CA GLU A 278 -8.15 -16.58 19.28
C GLU A 278 -7.58 -16.52 17.86
N THR A 279 -7.58 -15.35 17.22
CA THR A 279 -7.25 -15.20 15.80
C THR A 279 -6.18 -14.17 15.49
N ARG A 280 -5.79 -13.34 16.46
CA ARG A 280 -4.91 -12.19 16.24
C ARG A 280 -3.52 -12.60 15.75
N MET A 281 -2.91 -11.71 14.98
CA MET A 281 -1.49 -11.77 14.63
C MET A 281 -0.64 -11.18 15.77
N ASN A 282 0.50 -11.79 16.09
CA ASN A 282 1.49 -11.17 16.98
C ASN A 282 2.11 -9.92 16.30
N PRO A 283 2.48 -8.86 17.04
CA PRO A 283 2.96 -7.59 16.48
C PRO A 283 4.41 -7.66 15.97
N ASN A 284 4.69 -8.57 15.05
CA ASN A 284 5.97 -8.73 14.37
C ASN A 284 5.80 -9.49 13.04
N VAL A 285 6.79 -9.41 12.15
CA VAL A 285 6.87 -10.26 10.94
C VAL A 285 8.19 -11.03 10.90
N LYS A 286 8.58 -11.58 12.05
CA LYS A 286 9.84 -12.33 12.27
C LYS A 286 10.03 -13.50 11.30
N TYR A 287 8.93 -14.08 10.81
CA TYR A 287 8.93 -15.20 9.85
C TYR A 287 8.34 -14.81 8.50
N GLY A 288 8.35 -13.51 8.17
CA GLY A 288 8.05 -13.02 6.83
C GLY A 288 9.16 -13.41 5.84
N SER A 289 8.77 -13.76 4.61
CA SER A 289 9.66 -14.21 3.53
C SER A 289 10.64 -15.31 3.96
N TRP A 290 10.13 -16.23 4.80
CA TRP A 290 10.85 -17.34 5.38
C TRP A 290 11.28 -18.36 4.32
N ILE A 291 12.53 -18.78 4.42
CA ILE A 291 13.05 -19.91 3.65
C ILE A 291 12.85 -21.14 4.53
N PHE A 292 12.07 -22.11 4.06
CA PHE A 292 11.77 -23.30 4.85
C PHE A 292 13.06 -24.01 5.27
N GLY A 293 13.17 -24.35 6.57
CA GLY A 293 14.38 -24.92 7.18
C GLY A 293 15.29 -23.89 7.87
N GLU A 294 15.08 -22.59 7.67
CA GLU A 294 15.79 -21.55 8.41
C GLU A 294 15.13 -21.24 9.77
N SER A 295 15.87 -20.66 10.70
CA SER A 295 15.36 -20.32 12.03
C SER A 295 14.54 -19.02 12.08
N LEU A 296 14.72 -18.14 11.10
CA LEU A 296 14.11 -16.81 11.02
C LEU A 296 13.71 -16.49 9.57
N GLY A 297 12.80 -15.53 9.42
CA GLY A 297 12.45 -14.91 8.14
C GLY A 297 13.58 -14.05 7.58
N ARG A 298 13.23 -13.21 6.59
CA ARG A 298 14.19 -12.31 5.92
C ARG A 298 13.66 -10.89 5.90
N ALA A 299 14.57 -9.94 5.72
CA ALA A 299 14.26 -8.52 5.56
C ALA A 299 13.09 -8.27 4.59
N GLN A 300 13.08 -8.97 3.44
CA GLN A 300 12.06 -8.81 2.40
C GLN A 300 10.64 -9.17 2.85
N GLY A 301 10.48 -9.87 3.99
CA GLY A 301 9.16 -10.16 4.56
C GLY A 301 8.52 -8.96 5.25
N VAL A 302 9.32 -7.96 5.63
CA VAL A 302 8.82 -6.70 6.20
C VAL A 302 7.95 -5.97 5.18
N LEU A 303 8.30 -6.06 3.89
CA LEU A 303 7.49 -5.55 2.80
C LEU A 303 6.04 -6.06 2.84
N ASP A 304 5.75 -7.25 3.37
CA ASP A 304 4.39 -7.82 3.31
C ASP A 304 3.32 -6.94 3.99
N MET A 305 3.73 -6.07 4.91
CA MET A 305 2.88 -5.12 5.64
C MET A 305 2.66 -3.79 4.89
N PHE A 306 3.28 -3.55 3.73
CA PHE A 306 3.30 -2.23 3.08
C PHE A 306 1.91 -1.67 2.73
N LYS A 307 0.90 -2.53 2.58
CA LYS A 307 -0.49 -2.14 2.25
C LYS A 307 -1.33 -1.73 3.46
N VAL A 308 -0.76 -1.68 4.65
CA VAL A 308 -1.47 -1.33 5.90
C VAL A 308 -2.15 0.04 5.84
N TYR A 309 -1.59 0.99 5.07
CA TYR A 309 -2.19 2.32 4.86
C TYR A 309 -3.65 2.23 4.42
N GLY A 310 -4.03 1.23 3.61
CA GLY A 310 -5.40 1.10 3.12
C GLY A 310 -6.40 0.78 4.22
N MET A 311 -5.98 0.04 5.25
CA MET A 311 -6.81 -0.20 6.43
C MET A 311 -6.93 1.06 7.29
N PHE A 312 -5.86 1.84 7.46
CA PHE A 312 -5.93 3.10 8.20
C PHE A 312 -6.84 4.12 7.50
N GLU A 313 -6.79 4.21 6.16
CA GLU A 313 -7.73 5.04 5.40
C GLU A 313 -9.18 4.57 5.54
N ALA A 314 -9.42 3.26 5.60
CA ALA A 314 -10.75 2.72 5.88
C ALA A 314 -11.25 3.14 7.27
N LEU A 315 -10.40 2.99 8.30
CA LEU A 315 -10.73 3.36 9.68
C LEU A 315 -11.02 4.86 9.81
N LYS A 316 -10.25 5.72 9.11
CA LYS A 316 -10.55 7.17 9.01
C LYS A 316 -11.90 7.43 8.36
N SER A 317 -12.23 6.67 7.31
CA SER A 317 -13.48 6.85 6.55
C SER A 317 -14.72 6.44 7.35
N ILE A 318 -14.61 5.44 8.22
CA ILE A 318 -15.72 4.94 9.05
C ILE A 318 -15.72 5.50 10.48
N LYS A 319 -14.88 6.50 10.78
CA LYS A 319 -14.64 6.97 12.15
C LYS A 319 -15.91 7.42 12.89
N ASP A 320 -16.87 7.99 12.16
CA ASP A 320 -18.12 8.53 12.69
C ASP A 320 -19.29 7.53 12.59
N SER A 321 -19.03 6.29 12.13
CA SER A 321 -20.04 5.24 11.95
C SER A 321 -20.59 4.70 13.26
N LYS A 322 -21.82 4.16 13.23
CA LYS A 322 -22.41 3.45 14.37
C LYS A 322 -21.55 2.25 14.78
N ALA A 323 -21.00 1.54 13.79
CA ALA A 323 -20.09 0.42 14.03
C ALA A 323 -18.85 0.82 14.84
N MET A 324 -18.26 1.98 14.57
CA MET A 324 -17.11 2.49 15.33
C MET A 324 -17.51 2.95 16.74
N GLN A 325 -18.67 3.61 16.86
CA GLN A 325 -19.21 4.04 18.16
C GLN A 325 -19.51 2.87 19.11
N ALA A 326 -19.96 1.73 18.56
CA ALA A 326 -20.18 0.50 19.31
C ALA A 326 -18.89 -0.17 19.82
N GLU A 327 -17.73 0.21 19.28
CA GLU A 327 -16.42 -0.39 19.57
C GLU A 327 -15.40 0.68 20.00
N PRO A 328 -15.64 1.41 21.11
CA PRO A 328 -14.84 2.58 21.50
C PRO A 328 -13.36 2.28 21.77
N ASN A 329 -13.02 1.03 22.09
CA ASN A 329 -11.65 0.60 22.35
C ASN A 329 -10.90 0.10 21.10
N LEU A 330 -11.57 -0.03 19.95
CA LEU A 330 -10.95 -0.57 18.73
C LEU A 330 -9.68 0.19 18.35
N ILE A 331 -9.75 1.52 18.27
CA ILE A 331 -8.62 2.36 17.88
C ILE A 331 -7.51 2.34 18.95
N PRO A 332 -7.77 2.57 20.26
CA PRO A 332 -6.77 2.43 21.30
C PRO A 332 -6.04 1.07 21.33
N ASP A 333 -6.78 -0.03 21.19
CA ASP A 333 -6.20 -1.37 21.23
C ASP A 333 -5.36 -1.65 19.98
N LEU A 334 -5.84 -1.20 18.81
CA LEU A 334 -5.08 -1.30 17.56
C LEU A 334 -3.82 -0.43 17.60
N GLN A 335 -3.89 0.78 18.16
CA GLN A 335 -2.71 1.61 18.39
C GLN A 335 -1.71 0.93 19.33
N THR A 336 -2.19 0.23 20.36
CA THR A 336 -1.32 -0.57 21.24
C THR A 336 -0.59 -1.66 20.47
N TRP A 337 -1.29 -2.37 19.58
CA TRP A 337 -0.68 -3.36 18.69
C TRP A 337 0.38 -2.74 17.78
N PHE A 338 0.09 -1.61 17.13
CA PHE A 338 1.03 -0.94 16.24
C PHE A 338 2.21 -0.29 16.96
N ARG A 339 2.06 0.16 18.22
CA ARG A 339 3.19 0.58 19.05
C ARG A 339 4.13 -0.60 19.33
N ALA A 340 3.59 -1.77 19.65
CA ALA A 340 4.40 -2.98 19.81
C ALA A 340 5.09 -3.40 18.50
N TYR A 341 4.41 -3.27 17.37
CA TYR A 341 4.99 -3.54 16.06
C TYR A 341 6.11 -2.56 15.70
N MET A 342 5.97 -1.28 16.02
CA MET A 342 7.02 -0.27 15.85
C MET A 342 8.24 -0.57 16.72
N VAL A 343 8.04 -0.98 17.97
CA VAL A 343 9.14 -1.47 18.83
C VAL A 343 9.89 -2.63 18.18
N TRP A 344 9.18 -3.55 17.52
CA TRP A 344 9.82 -4.62 16.76
C TRP A 344 10.55 -4.10 15.51
N LEU A 345 9.96 -3.19 14.73
CA LEU A 345 10.60 -2.58 13.55
C LEU A 345 11.91 -1.87 13.91
N ASP A 346 11.92 -1.13 15.02
CA ASP A 346 13.08 -0.37 15.50
C ASP A 346 14.16 -1.26 16.16
N GLY A 347 13.80 -2.47 16.57
CA GLY A 347 14.70 -3.41 17.27
C GLY A 347 15.22 -4.56 16.41
N SER A 348 14.55 -4.90 15.32
CA SER A 348 14.84 -6.07 14.49
C SER A 348 15.96 -5.83 13.47
N GLU A 349 16.89 -6.78 13.35
CA GLU A 349 17.92 -6.74 12.30
C GLU A 349 17.29 -6.84 10.90
N GLU A 350 16.26 -7.67 10.74
CA GLU A 350 15.52 -7.84 9.49
C GLU A 350 14.83 -6.53 9.06
N ALA A 351 14.16 -5.86 9.98
CA ALA A 351 13.52 -4.56 9.73
C ALA A 351 14.54 -3.48 9.38
N HIS A 352 15.67 -3.41 10.09
CA HIS A 352 16.74 -2.47 9.76
C HIS A 352 17.37 -2.72 8.40
N HIS A 353 17.52 -3.99 7.99
CA HIS A 353 17.99 -4.32 6.64
C HIS A 353 16.99 -3.85 5.57
N GLU A 354 15.69 -4.05 5.79
CA GLU A 354 14.65 -3.59 4.87
C GLU A 354 14.61 -2.05 4.78
N MET A 355 14.68 -1.37 5.93
CA MET A 355 14.74 0.09 6.01
C MET A 355 15.92 0.67 5.23
N LYS A 356 17.07 -0.02 5.23
CA LYS A 356 18.29 0.43 4.53
C LYS A 356 18.32 0.05 3.05
N ALA A 357 17.33 -0.67 2.53
CA ALA A 357 17.31 -1.04 1.12
C ALA A 357 17.25 0.19 0.21
N HIS A 358 18.06 0.18 -0.86
CA HIS A 358 18.19 1.29 -1.80
C HIS A 358 17.19 1.25 -2.97
N ASN A 359 16.25 0.31 -2.95
CA ASN A 359 15.27 0.05 -4.00
C ASN A 359 13.84 0.15 -3.43
N ASN A 360 12.85 -0.37 -4.16
CA ASN A 360 11.43 -0.43 -3.77
C ASN A 360 11.17 -0.92 -2.35
N HIS A 361 11.99 -1.83 -1.81
CA HIS A 361 11.84 -2.28 -0.43
C HIS A 361 11.97 -1.13 0.58
N GLY A 362 13.00 -0.27 0.42
CA GLY A 362 13.19 0.88 1.30
C GLY A 362 12.09 1.93 1.14
N THR A 363 11.63 2.14 -0.11
CA THR A 363 10.50 3.03 -0.41
C THR A 363 9.24 2.59 0.32
N TYR A 364 8.86 1.32 0.19
CA TYR A 364 7.65 0.78 0.81
C TYR A 364 7.78 0.59 2.33
N PHE A 365 9.00 0.36 2.84
CA PHE A 365 9.25 0.46 4.28
C PHE A 365 8.90 1.87 4.79
N THR A 366 9.37 2.92 4.12
CA THR A 366 9.09 4.31 4.51
C THR A 366 7.61 4.63 4.42
N VAL A 367 6.90 4.19 3.36
CA VAL A 367 5.44 4.31 3.25
C VAL A 367 4.75 3.67 4.46
N GLN A 368 5.09 2.41 4.77
CA GLN A 368 4.51 1.68 5.89
C GLN A 368 4.73 2.41 7.22
N TYR A 369 5.98 2.77 7.50
CA TYR A 369 6.37 3.38 8.76
C TYR A 369 5.70 4.74 8.95
N LEU A 370 5.66 5.57 7.89
CA LEU A 370 4.97 6.85 7.89
C LEU A 370 3.47 6.69 8.16
N SER A 371 2.82 5.70 7.51
CA SER A 371 1.40 5.39 7.73
C SER A 371 1.11 5.01 9.19
N ILE A 372 2.01 4.26 9.82
CA ILE A 372 1.86 3.85 11.22
C ILE A 372 2.05 5.06 12.14
N LEU A 373 3.04 5.92 11.90
CA LEU A 373 3.23 7.15 12.67
C LEU A 373 1.99 8.04 12.62
N GLU A 374 1.40 8.23 11.44
CA GLU A 374 0.14 8.97 11.26
C GLU A 374 -1.01 8.34 12.06
N PHE A 375 -1.17 7.02 11.98
CA PHE A 375 -2.21 6.31 12.72
C PHE A 375 -2.02 6.41 14.24
N LEU A 376 -0.77 6.45 14.72
CA LEU A 376 -0.43 6.60 16.13
C LEU A 376 -0.51 8.06 16.63
N GLY A 377 -0.77 9.02 15.75
CA GLY A 377 -0.80 10.46 16.07
C GLY A 377 0.58 11.10 16.23
N SER A 378 1.65 10.43 15.79
CA SER A 378 3.05 10.87 15.88
C SER A 378 3.43 11.80 14.72
N ASN A 379 2.75 12.95 14.63
CA ASN A 379 2.87 13.87 13.48
C ASN A 379 4.26 14.49 13.33
N ALA A 380 4.97 14.76 14.45
CA ALA A 380 6.31 15.36 14.39
C ALA A 380 7.33 14.37 13.80
N GLU A 381 7.27 13.11 14.23
CA GLU A 381 8.09 12.03 13.70
C GLU A 381 7.73 11.71 12.26
N ALA A 382 6.44 11.73 11.91
CA ALA A 382 5.96 11.55 10.54
C ALA A 382 6.54 12.62 9.61
N LYS A 383 6.50 13.89 10.02
CA LYS A 383 7.10 15.00 9.26
C LYS A 383 8.62 14.85 9.14
N ALA A 384 9.31 14.46 10.21
CA ALA A 384 10.76 14.25 10.16
C ALA A 384 11.16 13.13 9.20
N LEU A 385 10.43 12.01 9.20
CA LEU A 385 10.65 10.91 8.26
C LEU A 385 10.34 11.32 6.81
N ALA A 386 9.28 12.09 6.59
CA ALA A 386 8.93 12.63 5.28
C ALA A 386 10.04 13.57 4.75
N GLU A 387 10.63 14.41 5.60
CA GLU A 387 11.77 15.25 5.24
C GLU A 387 13.02 14.42 4.92
N GLU A 388 13.31 13.40 5.72
CA GLU A 388 14.43 12.49 5.46
C GLU A 388 14.29 11.78 4.12
N ALA A 389 13.06 11.38 3.75
CA ALA A 389 12.74 10.68 2.50
C ALA A 389 13.23 11.41 1.24
N LYS A 390 13.39 12.73 1.27
CA LYS A 390 14.05 13.50 0.19
C LYS A 390 15.41 12.90 -0.14
N THR A 391 16.28 12.79 0.85
CA THR A 391 17.69 12.41 0.66
C THR A 391 17.96 10.90 0.78
N VAL A 392 17.01 10.11 1.33
CA VAL A 392 17.17 8.65 1.48
C VAL A 392 16.31 7.82 0.53
N ARG A 393 15.31 8.44 -0.14
CA ARG A 393 14.44 7.80 -1.16
C ARG A 393 14.52 8.50 -2.50
N VAL A 394 13.85 9.64 -2.67
CA VAL A 394 13.67 10.28 -3.99
C VAL A 394 15.03 10.61 -4.62
N GLY A 395 15.90 11.31 -3.88
CA GLY A 395 17.21 11.74 -4.35
C GLY A 395 18.13 10.61 -4.84
N PRO A 396 18.40 9.55 -4.05
CA PRO A 396 19.29 8.47 -4.46
C PRO A 396 18.67 7.48 -5.45
N GLN A 397 17.35 7.36 -5.53
CA GLN A 397 16.69 6.34 -6.35
C GLN A 397 16.38 6.77 -7.77
N ILE A 398 16.38 8.08 -8.08
CA ILE A 398 16.01 8.59 -9.39
C ILE A 398 17.18 9.31 -10.05
N ARG A 399 17.59 8.81 -11.22
CA ARG A 399 18.58 9.45 -12.08
C ARG A 399 17.99 10.65 -12.79
N LYS A 400 18.83 11.57 -13.27
CA LYS A 400 18.37 12.76 -14.03
C LYS A 400 17.52 12.44 -15.26
N ASP A 401 17.71 11.27 -15.86
CA ASP A 401 16.90 10.79 -17.00
C ASP A 401 15.60 10.09 -16.58
N GLY A 402 15.28 10.06 -15.28
CA GLY A 402 14.13 9.38 -14.70
C GLY A 402 14.31 7.89 -14.43
N ALA A 403 15.43 7.30 -14.86
CA ALA A 403 15.68 5.88 -14.64
C ALA A 403 15.88 5.57 -13.15
N GLN A 404 15.36 4.42 -12.72
CA GLN A 404 15.49 3.93 -11.35
C GLN A 404 16.51 2.76 -11.35
N PRO A 405 17.80 3.00 -11.09
CA PRO A 405 18.88 2.10 -11.49
C PRO A 405 18.84 0.74 -10.78
N TYR A 406 18.41 0.70 -9.51
CA TYR A 406 18.26 -0.56 -8.78
C TYR A 406 17.10 -1.42 -9.32
N GLU A 407 16.12 -0.80 -10.00
CA GLU A 407 14.98 -1.48 -10.61
C GLU A 407 15.25 -1.85 -12.06
N THR A 408 15.91 -0.98 -12.81
CA THR A 408 16.26 -1.25 -14.22
C THR A 408 17.31 -2.35 -14.36
N ALA A 409 18.10 -2.62 -13.32
CA ALA A 409 19.01 -3.76 -13.27
C ALA A 409 18.31 -5.13 -13.09
N ARG A 410 17.00 -5.18 -12.84
CA ARG A 410 16.26 -6.42 -12.53
C ARG A 410 15.76 -7.12 -13.81
N PRO A 411 15.62 -8.47 -13.81
CA PRO A 411 15.16 -9.22 -14.99
C PRO A 411 13.76 -8.82 -15.51
N ILE A 412 12.88 -8.33 -14.63
CA ILE A 412 11.55 -7.77 -14.93
C ILE A 412 11.53 -6.27 -14.58
N SER A 413 12.48 -5.53 -15.15
CA SER A 413 12.78 -4.12 -14.86
C SER A 413 11.59 -3.19 -14.98
N TYR A 414 10.73 -3.37 -15.99
CA TYR A 414 9.52 -2.57 -16.17
C TYR A 414 8.61 -2.66 -14.95
N TYR A 415 8.30 -3.88 -14.50
CA TYR A 415 7.48 -4.11 -13.30
C TYR A 415 8.07 -3.42 -12.07
N TYR A 416 9.37 -3.61 -11.81
CA TYR A 416 9.99 -3.03 -10.62
C TYR A 416 10.10 -1.51 -10.67
N SER A 417 10.33 -0.93 -11.86
CA SER A 417 10.37 0.53 -12.03
C SER A 417 8.98 1.12 -11.81
N THR A 418 7.93 0.48 -12.33
CA THR A 418 6.54 0.85 -12.05
C THR A 418 6.25 0.69 -10.57
N PHE A 419 6.54 -0.47 -9.96
CA PHE A 419 6.27 -0.77 -8.56
C PHE A 419 6.96 0.22 -7.61
N ASN A 420 8.23 0.56 -7.83
CA ASN A 420 8.90 1.55 -7.00
C ASN A 420 8.32 2.96 -7.20
N LEU A 421 8.01 3.34 -8.44
CA LEU A 421 7.36 4.62 -8.74
C LEU A 421 5.99 4.74 -8.03
N GLN A 422 5.22 3.66 -7.99
CA GLN A 422 3.99 3.60 -7.20
C GLN A 422 4.24 3.91 -5.71
N GLY A 423 5.27 3.31 -5.11
CA GLY A 423 5.68 3.58 -3.74
C GLY A 423 6.14 5.03 -3.52
N LEU A 424 6.92 5.59 -4.44
CA LEU A 424 7.41 6.98 -4.37
C LEU A 424 6.27 7.99 -4.46
N MET A 425 5.28 7.75 -5.33
CA MET A 425 4.09 8.60 -5.44
C MET A 425 3.23 8.53 -4.18
N LEU A 426 3.01 7.33 -3.64
CA LEU A 426 2.27 7.12 -2.40
C LEU A 426 2.97 7.84 -1.22
N LEU A 427 4.29 7.72 -1.15
CA LEU A 427 5.11 8.44 -0.16
C LEU A 427 5.01 9.96 -0.33
N ALA A 428 5.03 10.48 -1.56
CA ALA A 428 4.89 11.90 -1.83
C ALA A 428 3.52 12.46 -1.41
N MET A 429 2.46 11.65 -1.53
CA MET A 429 1.12 12.03 -1.06
C MET A 429 1.04 12.09 0.45
N GLN A 430 1.61 11.11 1.15
CA GLN A 430 1.68 11.11 2.60
C GLN A 430 2.52 12.28 3.13
N ALA A 431 3.69 12.50 2.54
CA ALA A 431 4.57 13.62 2.87
C ALA A 431 3.90 14.98 2.70
N ALA A 432 3.09 15.15 1.65
CA ALA A 432 2.34 16.39 1.42
C ALA A 432 1.33 16.70 2.54
N SER A 433 0.81 15.68 3.25
CA SER A 433 -0.06 15.88 4.40
C SER A 433 0.67 16.47 5.62
N HIS A 434 2.01 16.46 5.62
CA HIS A 434 2.90 17.05 6.63
C HIS A 434 3.64 18.30 6.11
N ASP A 435 3.14 18.91 5.04
CA ASP A 435 3.76 20.05 4.34
C ASP A 435 5.14 19.77 3.75
N VAL A 436 5.45 18.51 3.44
CA VAL A 436 6.71 18.10 2.83
C VAL A 436 6.51 17.82 1.34
N ASP A 437 7.14 18.63 0.48
CA ASP A 437 7.04 18.48 -0.96
C ASP A 437 8.10 17.50 -1.50
N LEU A 438 7.71 16.24 -1.69
CA LEU A 438 8.51 15.24 -2.40
C LEU A 438 8.27 15.23 -3.91
N TRP A 439 7.14 15.77 -4.37
CA TRP A 439 6.77 15.79 -5.78
C TRP A 439 7.74 16.64 -6.60
N HIS A 440 8.18 17.77 -6.04
CA HIS A 440 9.09 18.71 -6.70
C HIS A 440 10.54 18.62 -6.19
N TYR A 441 10.84 17.68 -5.28
CA TYR A 441 12.20 17.50 -4.80
C TYR A 441 13.07 16.86 -5.90
N SER A 442 14.24 17.47 -6.14
CA SER A 442 15.32 16.91 -6.93
C SER A 442 16.53 16.67 -6.03
N GLY A 443 17.11 15.48 -6.11
CA GLY A 443 18.36 15.14 -5.41
C GLY A 443 19.60 15.88 -5.94
N GLN A 444 19.47 16.78 -6.91
CA GLN A 444 20.60 17.44 -7.55
C GLN A 444 21.39 18.34 -6.60
N ALA A 445 20.72 19.12 -5.76
CA ALA A 445 21.38 20.00 -4.79
C ALA A 445 22.16 19.23 -3.72
N ASP A 446 21.67 18.03 -3.36
CA ASP A 446 22.25 17.18 -2.33
C ASP A 446 23.14 16.06 -2.90
N ALA A 447 23.41 16.08 -4.22
CA ALA A 447 23.94 14.93 -4.92
C ALA A 447 25.30 14.46 -4.36
N GLU A 448 26.22 15.38 -4.07
CA GLU A 448 27.51 15.05 -3.47
C GLU A 448 27.37 14.44 -2.08
N ALA A 449 26.48 14.99 -1.25
CA ALA A 449 26.25 14.52 0.10
C ALA A 449 25.61 13.12 0.11
N ILE A 450 24.63 12.89 -0.78
CA ILE A 450 23.99 11.59 -0.99
C ILE A 450 25.04 10.57 -1.45
N LEU A 451 25.80 10.88 -2.51
CA LEU A 451 26.82 9.97 -3.07
C LEU A 451 27.95 9.65 -2.08
N LYS A 452 28.25 10.54 -1.13
CA LYS A 452 29.23 10.31 -0.05
C LYS A 452 28.70 9.32 1.00
N LYS A 453 27.40 9.32 1.28
CA LYS A 453 26.75 8.40 2.22
C LYS A 453 26.48 7.01 1.62
N MET A 454 26.44 6.90 0.29
CA MET A 454 26.25 5.60 -0.38
C MET A 454 27.42 4.63 -0.12
N PRO A 455 27.16 3.33 0.03
CA PRO A 455 28.22 2.36 0.30
C PRO A 455 29.24 2.32 -0.85
N LYS A 456 30.54 2.34 -0.54
CA LYS A 456 31.63 2.39 -1.55
C LYS A 456 31.59 1.27 -2.60
N LYS A 457 31.00 0.13 -2.27
CA LYS A 457 30.89 -1.03 -3.15
C LYS A 457 29.71 -0.91 -4.13
N GLU A 458 28.81 0.06 -4.00
CA GLU A 458 27.68 0.23 -4.91
C GLU A 458 28.05 1.01 -6.18
N PRO A 459 27.46 0.65 -7.33
CA PRO A 459 27.64 1.41 -8.55
C PRO A 459 27.12 2.83 -8.35
N LYS A 460 27.96 3.82 -8.68
CA LYS A 460 27.58 5.23 -8.62
C LYS A 460 26.89 5.58 -9.93
N PHE A 461 25.64 6.01 -9.85
CA PHE A 461 24.88 6.49 -10.98
C PHE A 461 24.70 8.01 -10.88
N GLU A 462 24.45 8.66 -12.01
CA GLU A 462 24.12 10.09 -12.03
C GLU A 462 22.70 10.30 -11.46
N ILE A 463 22.64 10.71 -10.19
CA ILE A 463 21.41 11.04 -9.46
C ILE A 463 20.93 12.47 -9.73
N GLY A 464 19.73 12.81 -9.26
CA GLY A 464 19.18 14.17 -9.32
C GLY A 464 17.92 14.32 -10.16
N GLY A 465 17.28 13.21 -10.54
CA GLY A 465 15.94 13.26 -11.13
C GLY A 465 14.86 13.50 -10.08
N THR A 466 13.66 13.74 -10.58
CA THR A 466 12.42 13.96 -9.82
C THR A 466 11.46 12.80 -10.00
N ILE A 467 10.41 12.73 -9.16
CA ILE A 467 9.29 11.80 -9.39
C ILE A 467 8.68 12.04 -10.78
N GLU A 468 8.62 13.28 -11.26
CA GLU A 468 8.13 13.59 -12.60
C GLU A 468 8.98 12.93 -13.70
N ASP A 469 10.31 13.01 -13.58
CA ASP A 469 11.22 12.38 -14.54
C ASP A 469 11.03 10.87 -14.56
N ALA A 470 10.84 10.25 -13.39
CA ALA A 470 10.53 8.82 -13.29
C ALA A 470 9.18 8.46 -13.92
N ILE A 471 8.14 9.29 -13.75
CA ILE A 471 6.87 9.09 -14.44
C ILE A 471 7.08 9.13 -15.94
N ARG A 472 7.79 10.14 -16.48
CA ARG A 472 8.07 10.23 -17.93
C ARG A 472 8.83 9.02 -18.43
N TYR A 473 9.83 8.56 -17.68
CA TYR A 473 10.64 7.40 -18.02
C TYR A 473 9.83 6.11 -18.15
N VAL A 474 8.83 5.91 -17.26
CA VAL A 474 7.97 4.71 -17.29
C VAL A 474 6.78 4.89 -18.25
N ALA A 475 6.22 6.10 -18.35
CA ALA A 475 4.99 6.43 -19.07
C ALA A 475 5.08 6.27 -20.59
N ASP A 476 6.28 6.10 -21.15
CA ASP A 476 6.47 5.82 -22.57
C ASP A 476 5.96 4.42 -23.00
N TYR A 477 5.61 3.52 -22.06
CA TYR A 477 5.29 2.12 -22.40
C TYR A 477 4.16 1.43 -21.61
N GLU A 478 3.14 2.14 -21.10
CA GLU A 478 1.87 1.64 -20.48
C GLU A 478 1.67 2.02 -18.99
N VAL A 479 1.54 3.32 -18.66
CA VAL A 479 0.91 3.70 -17.37
C VAL A 479 0.07 4.97 -17.46
N LEU A 480 -1.08 4.90 -18.14
CA LEU A 480 -2.09 5.98 -18.21
C LEU A 480 -2.48 6.53 -16.82
N LYS A 481 -2.55 5.65 -15.81
CA LYS A 481 -2.92 6.00 -14.43
C LYS A 481 -1.92 6.97 -13.78
N MET A 482 -0.62 6.76 -14.00
CA MET A 482 0.43 7.63 -13.47
C MET A 482 0.47 8.97 -14.20
N ALA A 483 0.26 8.97 -15.53
CA ALA A 483 0.14 10.21 -16.30
C ALA A 483 -1.04 11.08 -15.83
N ARG A 484 -2.19 10.47 -15.52
CA ARG A 484 -3.33 11.18 -14.93
C ARG A 484 -2.98 11.82 -13.58
N ILE A 485 -2.29 11.11 -12.69
CA ILE A 485 -1.84 11.68 -11.41
C ILE A 485 -0.82 12.80 -11.63
N ALA A 486 0.14 12.60 -12.54
CA ALA A 486 1.12 13.62 -12.90
C ALA A 486 0.46 14.89 -13.44
N SER A 487 -0.64 14.76 -14.20
CA SER A 487 -1.41 15.91 -14.68
C SER A 487 -2.06 16.72 -13.55
N LEU A 488 -2.40 16.09 -12.44
CA LEU A 488 -2.95 16.77 -11.25
C LEU A 488 -1.86 17.47 -10.46
N VAL A 489 -0.67 16.87 -10.35
CA VAL A 489 0.46 17.39 -9.57
C VAL A 489 1.20 18.50 -10.33
N TYR A 490 1.54 18.25 -11.60
CA TYR A 490 2.45 19.07 -12.40
C TYR A 490 1.75 19.92 -13.49
N GLY A 491 0.41 19.85 -13.56
CA GLY A 491 -0.42 20.63 -14.48
C GLY A 491 -0.95 19.82 -15.67
N ARG A 492 -2.23 20.03 -16.01
CA ARG A 492 -2.95 19.24 -17.03
C ARG A 492 -2.39 19.43 -18.43
N ASP A 493 -2.15 20.66 -18.85
CA ASP A 493 -1.68 20.97 -20.21
C ASP A 493 -0.35 20.27 -20.53
N ARG A 494 0.50 20.08 -19.51
CA ARG A 494 1.81 19.43 -19.63
C ARG A 494 1.72 17.93 -19.91
N TRP A 495 0.61 17.30 -19.53
CA TRP A 495 0.40 15.84 -19.60
C TRP A 495 -0.76 15.43 -20.50
N GLN A 496 -1.55 16.38 -20.99
CA GLN A 496 -2.76 16.12 -21.78
C GLN A 496 -2.46 15.26 -23.01
N LYS A 497 -1.46 15.64 -23.81
CA LYS A 497 -1.06 14.87 -25.00
C LYS A 497 -0.64 13.44 -24.64
N SER A 498 0.17 13.27 -23.60
CA SER A 498 0.58 11.94 -23.14
C SER A 498 -0.62 11.10 -22.70
N ILE A 499 -1.60 11.70 -22.03
CA ILE A 499 -2.84 11.02 -21.63
C ILE A 499 -3.67 10.62 -22.84
N GLU A 500 -3.83 11.51 -23.83
CA GLU A 500 -4.56 11.26 -25.06
C GLU A 500 -3.92 10.13 -25.87
N ASP A 501 -2.60 10.21 -26.11
CA ASP A 501 -1.82 9.20 -26.83
C ASP A 501 -1.91 7.82 -26.13
N LEU A 502 -1.84 7.78 -24.79
CA LEU A 502 -1.97 6.55 -24.02
C LEU A 502 -3.39 5.99 -24.04
N THR A 503 -4.41 6.85 -24.00
CA THR A 503 -5.82 6.42 -24.07
C THR A 503 -6.13 5.83 -25.44
N ALA A 504 -5.62 6.43 -26.52
CA ALA A 504 -5.80 5.92 -27.89
C ALA A 504 -5.18 4.52 -28.06
N LYS A 505 -3.97 4.29 -27.57
CA LYS A 505 -3.29 2.98 -27.64
C LYS A 505 -4.05 1.86 -26.94
N ILE A 506 -4.63 2.13 -25.77
CA ILE A 506 -5.45 1.16 -25.03
C ILE A 506 -6.69 0.79 -25.84
N ASN A 507 -7.35 1.78 -26.44
CA ASN A 507 -8.53 1.58 -27.29
C ASN A 507 -8.19 0.79 -28.57
N GLU A 508 -7.02 1.02 -29.17
CA GLU A 508 -6.54 0.30 -30.36
C GLU A 508 -6.07 -1.14 -30.05
N GLY A 509 -5.50 -1.38 -28.87
CA GLY A 509 -5.08 -2.72 -28.43
C GLY A 509 -6.24 -3.64 -27.99
N GLY A 510 -7.41 -3.07 -27.70
CA GLY A 510 -8.60 -3.79 -27.25
C GLY A 510 -9.35 -4.57 -28.34
N SER A 511 -9.07 -4.34 -29.64
CA SER A 511 -9.77 -5.04 -30.73
C SER A 511 -9.19 -6.41 -31.09
N GLY A 512 -8.15 -6.88 -30.40
CA GLY A 512 -7.32 -8.00 -30.86
C GLY A 512 -7.32 -9.28 -30.01
N ASN A 513 -7.85 -9.33 -28.79
CA ASN A 513 -7.90 -10.57 -28.00
C ASN A 513 -9.02 -10.54 -26.96
N GLY A 514 -9.80 -11.62 -26.92
CA GLY A 514 -11.07 -11.73 -26.21
C GLY A 514 -11.05 -11.33 -24.73
N LYS A 515 -12.14 -10.66 -24.33
CA LYS A 515 -12.65 -10.43 -22.97
C LYS A 515 -11.66 -9.82 -21.97
N ARG A 516 -11.46 -8.50 -22.07
CA ARG A 516 -11.14 -7.62 -20.94
C ARG A 516 -12.18 -6.48 -20.91
N GLU A 517 -13.37 -6.75 -20.39
CA GLU A 517 -14.45 -5.74 -20.32
C GLU A 517 -14.68 -5.16 -18.90
N ASP A 518 -13.88 -5.50 -17.88
CA ASP A 518 -14.22 -5.17 -16.49
C ASP A 518 -13.21 -4.30 -15.71
N GLU A 519 -12.18 -3.73 -16.35
CA GLU A 519 -11.11 -2.96 -15.66
C GLU A 519 -11.00 -1.46 -16.01
N ASP A 520 -11.86 -0.92 -16.89
CA ASP A 520 -11.85 0.51 -17.26
C ASP A 520 -12.49 1.45 -16.23
#